data_AF-A0A0S8D5M6-F1
#
_entry.id   AF-A0A0S8D5M6-F1
#
_cell.length_a   1.000
_cell.length_b   1.000
_cell.length_c   1.000
_cell.angle_alpha   90.00
_cell.angle_beta   90.00
_cell.angle_gamma   90.00
#
_symmetry.space_group_name_H-M   'P 1'
#
loop_
_entity.id
_entity.type
_entity.pdbx_description
1 polymer ?
#
loop_
_entity_poly.entity_id
_entity_poly.type
_entity_poly.pdbx_seq_one_letter_code
_entity_poly.pdbx_strand_id
1 'polypeptide(L)' 'MDEQEREMEIIALLSNPEESYSYIHTDKDVIEHTCESTGHARQIKLVEVEYFMESGVREDKANFCEHCKQVFIYKPAG' A
#
# COMPACT_ATOMS: atom_id res chain seq x y z
N MET A 1 -9.00 -12.90 -4.85
CA MET A 1 -7.57 -12.65 -4.68
C MET A 1 -7.16 -13.32 -3.39
N ASP A 2 -6.22 -14.24 -3.48
CA ASP A 2 -5.59 -14.83 -2.29
C ASP A 2 -4.54 -13.87 -1.71
N GLU A 3 -4.04 -14.18 -0.51
CA GLU A 3 -3.09 -13.31 0.21
C GLU A 3 -1.76 -13.16 -0.53
N GLN A 4 -1.31 -14.21 -1.22
CA GLN A 4 -0.06 -14.21 -2.00
C GLN A 4 -0.17 -13.36 -3.28
N GLU A 5 -1.28 -13.47 -4.00
CA GLU A 5 -1.57 -12.68 -5.19
C GLU A 5 -1.62 -11.19 -4.84
N ARG A 6 -2.21 -10.86 -3.68
CA ARG A 6 -2.26 -9.48 -3.18
C ARG A 6 -0.88 -8.94 -2.83
N GLU A 7 -0.06 -9.73 -2.14
CA GLU A 7 1.30 -9.34 -1.78
C GLU A 7 2.16 -9.05 -3.04
N MET A 8 2.09 -9.93 -4.04
CA MET A 8 2.78 -9.71 -5.32
C MET A 8 2.32 -8.44 -6.03
N GLU A 9 1.02 -8.11 -5.99
CA GLU A 9 0.50 -6.87 -6.57
C GLU A 9 1.00 -5.64 -5.82
N ILE A 10 1.03 -5.67 -4.48
CA ILE A 10 1.62 -4.59 -3.66
C ILE A 10 3.08 -4.37 -4.06
N ILE A 11 3.89 -5.43 -4.12
CA ILE A 11 5.31 -5.37 -4.47
C ILE A 11 5.50 -4.76 -5.88
N ALA A 12 4.68 -5.18 -6.84
CA ALA A 12 4.74 -4.64 -8.21
C ALA A 12 4.45 -3.13 -8.24
N LEU A 13 3.43 -2.66 -7.50
CA LEU A 13 3.08 -1.24 -7.43
C LEU A 13 4.15 -0.42 -6.71
N LEU A 14 4.76 -0.96 -5.64
CA LEU A 14 5.86 -0.32 -4.92
C LEU A 14 7.16 -0.24 -5.73
N SER A 15 7.37 -1.18 -6.66
CA SER A 15 8.53 -1.21 -7.54
C SER A 15 8.38 -0.26 -8.75
N ASN A 16 7.19 0.29 -8.98
CA ASN A 16 6.92 1.24 -10.06
C ASN A 16 6.55 2.64 -9.52
N PRO A 17 7.53 3.56 -9.43
CA PRO A 17 7.34 4.88 -8.81
C PRO A 17 6.51 5.87 -9.64
N GLU A 18 5.94 5.46 -10.78
CA GLU A 18 5.02 6.32 -11.56
C GLU A 18 3.68 6.56 -10.82
N GLU A 19 3.37 5.78 -9.79
CA GLU A 19 2.12 5.92 -9.04
C GLU A 19 2.23 6.88 -7.85
N SER A 20 1.18 7.67 -7.65
CA SER A 20 1.08 8.62 -6.54
C SER A 20 0.88 7.88 -5.23
N TYR A 21 1.93 7.59 -4.47
CA TYR A 21 1.81 6.96 -3.16
C TYR A 21 1.24 7.89 -2.11
N SER A 22 0.34 7.36 -1.27
CA SER A 22 -0.15 8.03 -0.08
C SER A 22 0.63 7.56 1.14
N TYR A 23 1.38 8.45 1.77
CA TYR A 23 2.10 8.13 3.00
C TYR A 23 1.20 8.33 4.21
N ILE A 24 1.10 7.31 5.05
CA ILE A 24 0.25 7.33 6.24
C ILE A 24 1.11 7.32 7.49
N HIS A 25 0.85 8.28 8.37
CA HIS A 25 1.51 8.44 9.67
C HIS A 25 0.56 8.02 10.80
N THR A 26 0.25 6.72 10.88
CA THR A 26 -0.66 6.18 11.89
C THR A 26 -0.15 4.86 12.41
N ASP A 27 -0.20 4.63 13.73
CA ASP A 27 0.18 3.36 14.33
C ASP A 27 -0.88 2.26 14.14
N LYS A 28 -1.93 2.54 13.35
CA LYS A 28 -3.00 1.60 13.03
C LYS A 28 -2.63 0.78 11.79
N ASP A 29 -2.79 -0.53 11.88
CA ASP A 29 -2.65 -1.42 10.72
C ASP A 29 -3.85 -1.34 9.74
N VAL A 30 -4.91 -0.61 10.09
CA VAL A 30 -6.07 -0.41 9.21
C VAL A 30 -6.32 1.07 9.02
N ILE A 31 -6.44 1.47 7.76
CA ILE A 31 -6.74 2.84 7.35
C ILE A 31 -8.13 2.91 6.71
N GLU A 32 -8.78 4.07 6.84
CA GLU A 32 -10.02 4.37 6.12
C GLU A 32 -9.69 5.19 4.88
N HIS A 33 -10.18 4.74 3.73
CA HIS A 33 -9.98 5.38 2.44
C HIS A 33 -11.30 5.46 1.68
N THR A 34 -11.64 6.66 1.18
CA THR A 34 -12.74 6.84 0.23
C THR A 34 -12.20 6.64 -1.18
N CYS A 35 -12.59 5.54 -1.83
CA CYS A 35 -12.15 5.21 -3.17
C CYS A 35 -12.63 6.25 -4.19
N GLU A 36 -11.73 6.90 -4.91
CA GLU A 36 -12.08 7.92 -5.90
C GLU A 36 -12.88 7.34 -7.08
N SER A 37 -12.56 6.10 -7.49
CA SER A 37 -13.29 5.42 -8.57
C SER A 37 -14.71 5.00 -8.22
N THR A 38 -15.02 4.75 -6.94
CA THR A 38 -16.34 4.23 -6.54
C THR A 38 -17.11 5.16 -5.59
N GLY A 39 -16.49 6.19 -5.03
CA GLY A 39 -17.08 7.10 -4.04
C GLY A 39 -17.39 6.46 -2.67
N HIS A 40 -16.97 5.22 -2.42
CA HIS A 40 -17.29 4.48 -1.21
C HIS A 40 -16.12 4.44 -0.23
N ALA A 41 -16.41 4.60 1.05
CA ALA A 41 -15.46 4.38 2.13
C ALA A 41 -15.11 2.89 2.25
N ARG A 42 -13.83 2.60 2.44
CA ARG A 42 -13.27 1.26 2.55
C ARG A 42 -12.21 1.22 3.63
N GLN A 43 -12.09 0.07 4.25
CA GLN A 43 -11.02 -0.22 5.19
C GLN A 43 -9.91 -0.98 4.46
N ILE A 44 -8.70 -0.46 4.52
CA ILE A 44 -7.52 -1.08 3.92
C ILE A 44 -6.60 -1.49 5.05
N LYS A 45 -6.36 -2.80 5.17
CA LYS A 45 -5.42 -3.36 6.15
C LYS A 45 -4.03 -3.34 5.56
N LEU A 46 -3.13 -2.55 6.11
CA LEU A 46 -1.72 -2.55 5.72
C LEU A 46 -1.10 -3.90 6.12
N VAL A 47 -0.26 -4.43 5.23
CA VAL A 47 0.48 -5.68 5.46
C VAL A 47 1.96 -5.41 5.31
N GLU A 48 2.78 -6.17 6.03
CA GLU A 48 4.23 -6.11 5.89
C GLU A 48 4.61 -6.74 4.55
N VAL A 49 5.40 -6.02 3.76
CA VAL A 49 5.89 -6.47 2.46
C VAL A 49 7.38 -6.22 2.36
N GLU A 50 8.09 -7.22 1.83
CA GLU A 50 9.50 -7.13 1.50
C GLU A 50 9.65 -6.96 -0.02
N TYR A 51 10.36 -5.93 -0.46
CA TYR A 51 10.53 -5.64 -1.88
C TYR A 51 11.93 -5.08 -2.21
N PHE A 52 12.36 -5.26 -3.45
CA PHE A 52 13.69 -4.84 -3.91
C PHE A 52 13.61 -3.50 -4.62
N MET A 53 14.41 -2.53 -4.18
CA MET A 53 14.69 -1.30 -4.92
C MET A 53 16.18 -1.22 -5.30
N GLU A 54 16.56 -0.24 -6.12
CA GLU A 54 17.97 -0.02 -6.49
C GLU A 54 18.90 0.11 -5.27
N SER A 55 18.38 0.58 -4.13
CA SER A 55 19.11 0.69 -2.87
C SER A 55 19.22 -0.60 -2.05
N GLY A 56 18.65 -1.71 -2.51
CA GLY A 56 18.59 -3.00 -1.78
C GLY A 56 17.17 -3.42 -1.37
N VAL A 57 17.12 -4.42 -0.49
CA VAL A 57 15.87 -4.92 0.11
C VAL A 57 15.28 -3.86 1.04
N ARG A 58 13.96 -3.66 0.94
CA ARG A 58 13.15 -2.79 1.79
C ARG A 58 12.00 -3.57 2.38
N GLU A 59 11.71 -3.29 3.64
CA GLU A 59 10.53 -3.77 4.34
C GLU A 59 9.67 -2.56 4.68
N ASP A 60 8.43 -2.55 4.23
CA ASP A 60 7.46 -1.52 4.56
C ASP A 60 6.10 -2.14 4.89
N LYS A 61 5.25 -1.40 5.60
CA LYS A 61 3.82 -1.75 5.74
C LYS A 61 3.02 -1.03 4.67
N ALA A 62 2.47 -1.77 3.72
CA ALA A 62 1.75 -1.19 2.59
C ALA A 62 0.53 -2.01 2.18
N ASN A 63 -0.40 -1.35 1.48
CA ASN A 63 -1.46 -2.00 0.71
C ASN A 63 -2.05 -0.98 -0.28
N PHE A 64 -2.94 -1.42 -1.17
CA PHE A 64 -3.59 -0.54 -2.15
C PHE A 64 -5.11 -0.72 -2.16
N CYS A 65 -5.79 0.27 -2.73
CA CYS A 65 -7.20 0.15 -3.07
C CYS A 65 -7.36 -0.61 -4.39
N GLU A 66 -8.04 -1.75 -4.38
CA GLU A 66 -8.19 -2.62 -5.56
C GLU A 66 -8.87 -1.93 -6.77
N HIS A 67 -9.64 -0.88 -6.54
CA HIS A 67 -10.42 -0.19 -7.57
C HIS A 67 -9.71 1.01 -8.18
N CYS A 68 -9.16 1.90 -7.35
CA CYS A 68 -8.46 3.10 -7.82
C CYS A 68 -6.94 2.92 -7.90
N LYS A 69 -6.41 1.77 -7.49
CA LYS A 69 -4.98 1.43 -7.45
C LYS A 69 -4.12 2.37 -6.59
N GLN A 70 -4.74 3.26 -5.82
CA GLN A 70 -4.05 4.11 -4.85
C GLN A 70 -3.30 3.24 -3.83
N VAL A 71 -1.98 3.39 -3.79
CA VAL A 71 -1.08 2.71 -2.84
C VAL A 71 -0.95 3.54 -1.56
N PHE A 72 -0.93 2.85 -0.43
CA PHE A 72 -0.76 3.39 0.90
C PHE A 72 0.46 2.76 1.56
N ILE A 73 1.36 3.59 2.07
CA ILE A 73 2.60 3.15 2.69
C ILE A 73 2.68 3.79 4.08
N TYR A 74 2.83 2.97 5.12
CA TYR A 74 3.09 3.46 6.47
C TYR A 74 4.47 4.13 6.51
N LYS A 75 4.54 5.31 7.12
CA LYS A 75 5.81 5.93 7.50
C LYS A 75 5.77 6.28 8.98
N PRO A 76 6.68 5.72 9.81
CA PRO A 76 6.79 6.16 11.19
C PRO A 76 7.08 7.67 11.21
N ALA A 77 6.43 8.40 12.12
CA ALA A 77 6.80 9.78 12.37
C ALA A 77 8.21 9.77 12.98
N GLY A 78 9.17 10.34 12.26
CA GLY A 78 10.57 10.44 12.69
C GLY A 78 10.78 11.43 13.85
#